data_AF-A0A1H1MDR1-F1
#
_entry.id   AF-A0A1H1MDR1-F1
#
_cell.length_a   1.000
_cell.length_b   1.000
_cell.length_c   1.000
_cell.angle_alpha   90.00
_cell.angle_beta   90.00
_cell.angle_gamma   90.00
#
_symmetry.space_group_name_H-M   'P 1'
#
loop_
_entity.id
_entity.type
_entity.pdbx_description
1 polymer ?
#
loop_
_entity_poly.entity_id
_entity_poly.type
_entity_poly.pdbx_seq_one_letter_code
_entity_poly.pdbx_strand_id
1 'polypeptide(L)'
;MPGRLEFTDSENPWSPVDTITEINARIGADLQLIGLDDQTGGTSSAAYARHRGTGVEVAITRTTASFTEMSLTAEVLELARAAGCPVPRHEQTVQLADGYVAVVQQRLPGRRPGRVDAATIDAMVAANDRFAGLLADRADIPGPSAFASTRANGWDGTLGTHRSIANRFPARRVDQDLDQAERHLT
;
A
#
# COMPACT_ATOMS: atom_id res chain seq x y z
N MET A 1 -16.10 -33.89 4.22
CA MET A 1 -15.30 -32.82 4.85
C MET A 1 -15.69 -31.51 4.17
N PRO A 2 -16.14 -30.48 4.90
CA PRO A 2 -16.32 -29.17 4.29
C PRO A 2 -14.97 -28.70 3.74
N GLY A 3 -14.99 -28.15 2.51
CA GLY A 3 -13.78 -27.75 1.80
C GLY A 3 -12.92 -26.81 2.64
N ARG A 4 -11.63 -27.10 2.70
CA ARG A 4 -10.64 -26.22 3.33
C ARG A 4 -10.71 -24.87 2.64
N LEU A 5 -10.89 -23.81 3.42
CA LEU A 5 -10.94 -22.46 2.89
C LEU A 5 -9.53 -22.08 2.45
N GLU A 6 -9.33 -21.90 1.15
CA GLU A 6 -8.02 -21.61 0.55
C GLU A 6 -8.12 -20.38 -0.36
N PHE A 7 -7.10 -19.54 -0.33
CA PHE A 7 -6.89 -18.51 -1.35
C PHE A 7 -6.29 -19.16 -2.59
N THR A 8 -7.13 -19.63 -3.51
CA THR A 8 -6.67 -20.34 -4.71
C THR A 8 -6.18 -19.40 -5.81
N ASP A 9 -6.70 -18.17 -5.85
CA ASP A 9 -6.44 -17.22 -6.93
C ASP A 9 -5.32 -16.21 -6.58
N SER A 10 -4.64 -16.43 -5.45
CA SER A 10 -3.48 -15.65 -5.00
C SER A 10 -2.22 -16.06 -5.77
N GLU A 11 -1.28 -15.12 -5.97
CA GLU A 11 0.07 -15.45 -6.47
C GLU A 11 0.78 -16.49 -5.59
N ASN A 12 0.41 -16.57 -4.32
CA ASN A 12 0.89 -17.57 -3.37
C ASN A 12 -0.30 -18.23 -2.66
N PRO A 13 -0.86 -19.34 -3.18
CA PRO A 13 -2.00 -19.97 -2.55
C PRO A 13 -1.74 -20.42 -1.11
N TRP A 14 -2.68 -20.14 -0.21
CA TRP A 14 -2.54 -20.50 1.21
C TRP A 14 -3.90 -20.74 1.87
N SER A 15 -3.90 -21.56 2.94
CA SER A 15 -5.06 -21.77 3.81
C SER A 15 -5.02 -20.78 4.99
N PRO A 16 -5.99 -19.84 5.09
CA PRO A 16 -6.08 -18.92 6.21
C PRO A 16 -6.25 -19.60 7.56
N VAL A 17 -7.00 -20.70 7.59
CA VAL A 17 -7.26 -21.46 8.81
C VAL A 17 -5.96 -22.07 9.34
N ASP A 18 -5.17 -22.68 8.47
CA ASP A 18 -3.92 -23.33 8.84
C ASP A 18 -2.88 -22.30 9.28
N THR A 19 -2.74 -21.20 8.53
CA THR A 19 -1.82 -20.12 8.90
C THR A 19 -2.20 -19.48 10.23
N ILE A 20 -3.48 -19.20 10.50
CA ILE A 20 -3.92 -18.67 11.80
C ILE A 20 -3.66 -19.67 12.92
N THR A 21 -3.92 -20.96 12.68
CA THR A 21 -3.65 -22.02 13.66
C THR A 21 -2.17 -22.08 14.01
N GLU A 22 -1.30 -21.98 13.01
CA GLU A 22 0.14 -21.97 13.21
C GLU A 22 0.62 -20.72 13.95
N ILE A 23 0.13 -19.53 13.59
CA ILE A 23 0.43 -18.28 14.31
C ILE A 23 0.05 -18.44 15.79
N ASN A 24 -1.17 -18.90 16.07
CA ASN A 24 -1.64 -19.12 17.43
C ASN A 24 -0.75 -20.10 18.20
N ALA A 25 -0.33 -21.20 17.57
CA ALA A 25 0.54 -22.19 18.18
C ALA A 25 1.96 -21.64 18.47
N ARG A 26 2.49 -20.79 17.59
CA ARG A 26 3.85 -20.25 17.72
C ARG A 26 3.98 -19.13 18.75
N ILE A 27 2.99 -18.24 18.82
CA ILE A 27 3.11 -16.99 19.58
C ILE A 27 1.93 -16.71 20.53
N GLY A 28 0.95 -17.61 20.62
CA GLY A 28 -0.17 -17.47 21.55
C GLY A 28 -1.09 -16.28 21.26
N ALA A 29 -1.22 -15.87 19.99
CA ALA A 29 -1.95 -14.65 19.59
C ALA A 29 -3.49 -14.73 19.76
N ASP A 30 -4.05 -15.93 19.94
CA ASP A 30 -5.48 -16.20 20.11
C ASP A 30 -6.39 -15.53 19.05
N LEU A 31 -5.97 -15.66 17.79
CA LEU A 31 -6.64 -15.14 16.62
C LEU A 31 -7.77 -16.06 16.17
N GLN A 32 -8.94 -15.47 15.88
CA GLN A 32 -10.07 -16.13 15.26
C GLN A 32 -10.30 -15.57 13.85
N LEU A 33 -10.37 -16.43 12.83
CA LEU A 33 -10.76 -16.03 11.49
C LEU A 33 -12.19 -15.47 11.48
N ILE A 34 -12.38 -14.29 10.89
CA ILE A 34 -13.70 -13.62 10.79
C ILE A 34 -14.10 -13.29 9.35
N GLY A 35 -13.18 -13.34 8.40
CA GLY A 35 -13.49 -13.10 7.00
C GLY A 35 -12.26 -13.18 6.11
N LEU A 36 -12.49 -13.09 4.80
CA LEU A 36 -11.46 -13.02 3.79
C LEU A 36 -11.68 -11.77 2.93
N ASP A 37 -10.62 -11.25 2.34
CA ASP A 37 -10.72 -10.24 1.31
C ASP A 37 -11.28 -10.82 0.00
N ASP A 38 -11.88 -9.97 -0.82
CA ASP A 38 -12.39 -10.38 -2.13
C ASP A 38 -11.23 -10.72 -3.08
N GLN A 39 -11.20 -11.95 -3.58
CA GLN A 39 -10.16 -12.40 -4.52
C GLN A 39 -10.37 -11.85 -5.94
N THR A 40 -11.43 -11.05 -6.17
CA THR A 40 -11.77 -10.56 -7.50
C THR A 40 -10.81 -9.45 -7.94
N GLY A 41 -9.88 -9.79 -8.84
CA GLY A 41 -8.95 -8.84 -9.47
C GLY A 41 -7.80 -8.35 -8.58
N GLY A 42 -7.51 -9.02 -7.45
CA GLY A 42 -6.47 -8.63 -6.50
C GLY A 42 -5.21 -9.49 -6.56
N THR A 43 -4.04 -8.86 -6.58
CA THR A 43 -2.71 -9.51 -6.49
C THR A 43 -2.34 -9.94 -5.07
N SER A 44 -3.11 -9.52 -4.06
CA SER A 44 -2.83 -9.78 -2.65
C SER A 44 -4.08 -10.33 -1.98
N SER A 45 -3.91 -11.44 -1.26
CA SER A 45 -4.95 -12.07 -0.46
C SER A 45 -4.72 -11.77 1.02
N ALA A 46 -5.73 -11.22 1.68
CA ALA A 46 -5.70 -10.96 3.11
C ALA A 46 -6.82 -11.74 3.83
N ALA A 47 -6.48 -12.40 4.93
CA ALA A 47 -7.46 -12.93 5.86
C ALA A 47 -7.72 -11.90 6.97
N TYR A 48 -8.98 -11.73 7.36
CA TYR A 48 -9.35 -10.92 8.51
C TYR A 48 -9.53 -11.81 9.72
N ALA A 49 -8.88 -11.45 10.81
CA ALA A 49 -9.00 -12.16 12.08
C ALA A 49 -9.35 -11.18 13.21
N ARG A 50 -9.76 -11.73 14.34
CA ARG A 50 -10.03 -11.01 15.57
C ARG A 50 -9.32 -11.68 16.73
N HIS A 51 -8.63 -10.90 17.55
CA HIS A 51 -8.12 -11.39 18.84
C HIS A 51 -9.31 -11.70 19.75
N ARG A 52 -9.44 -12.94 20.24
CA ARG A 52 -10.62 -13.31 21.06
C ARG A 52 -10.65 -12.59 22.41
N GLY A 53 -9.50 -12.34 23.01
CA GLY A 53 -9.40 -11.65 24.31
C GLY A 53 -9.77 -10.17 24.25
N THR A 54 -9.31 -9.43 23.24
CA THR A 54 -9.49 -7.97 23.15
C THR A 54 -10.60 -7.54 22.18
N GLY A 55 -11.00 -8.42 21.27
CA GLY A 55 -11.96 -8.11 20.21
C GLY A 55 -11.37 -7.27 19.06
N VAL A 56 -10.08 -6.92 19.10
CA VAL A 56 -9.42 -6.13 18.05
C VAL A 56 -9.31 -6.93 16.76
N GLU A 57 -9.68 -6.30 15.64
CA GLU A 57 -9.59 -6.89 14.31
C GLU A 57 -8.27 -6.57 13.62
N VAL A 58 -7.72 -7.58 12.96
CA VAL A 58 -6.43 -7.53 12.26
C VAL A 58 -6.59 -8.08 10.85
N ALA A 59 -5.71 -7.65 9.95
CA ALA A 59 -5.51 -8.28 8.66
C ALA A 59 -4.24 -9.16 8.73
N ILE A 60 -4.29 -10.29 8.05
CA ILE A 60 -3.20 -11.26 7.98
C ILE A 60 -2.85 -11.47 6.51
N THR A 61 -1.58 -11.28 6.18
CA THR A 61 -1.02 -11.54 4.84
C THR A 61 0.15 -12.51 4.95
N ARG A 62 0.49 -13.12 3.81
CA ARG A 62 1.68 -13.96 3.64
C ARG A 62 2.60 -13.38 2.58
N THR A 63 3.90 -13.53 2.77
CA THR A 63 4.92 -13.03 1.86
C THR A 63 6.09 -14.01 1.77
N THR A 64 6.77 -13.99 0.63
CA THR A 64 8.06 -14.66 0.40
C THR A 64 9.24 -13.82 0.88
N ALA A 65 9.02 -12.55 1.23
CA ALA A 65 10.04 -11.71 1.83
C ALA A 65 10.54 -12.33 3.14
N SER A 66 11.82 -12.14 3.42
CA SER A 66 12.45 -12.66 4.63
C SER A 66 11.88 -12.02 5.90
N PHE A 67 12.03 -12.72 7.02
CA PHE A 67 11.64 -12.19 8.32
C PHE A 67 12.35 -10.87 8.65
N THR A 68 13.64 -10.75 8.28
CA THR A 68 14.43 -9.53 8.46
C THR A 68 13.86 -8.36 7.66
N GLU A 69 13.51 -8.58 6.39
CA GLU A 69 12.88 -7.55 5.55
C GLU A 69 11.52 -7.11 6.11
N MET A 70 10.71 -8.05 6.60
CA MET A 70 9.41 -7.73 7.19
C MET A 70 9.52 -7.03 8.55
N SER A 71 10.57 -7.33 9.32
CA SER A 71 10.90 -6.60 10.55
C SER A 71 11.32 -5.17 10.24
N LEU A 72 12.20 -4.97 9.25
CA LEU A 72 12.57 -3.63 8.77
C LEU A 72 11.35 -2.86 8.23
N THR A 73 10.45 -3.54 7.52
CA THR A 73 9.19 -2.95 7.04
C THR A 73 8.33 -2.45 8.20
N ALA A 74 8.23 -3.22 9.30
CA ALA A 74 7.49 -2.79 10.48
C ALA A 74 8.08 -1.51 11.09
N GLU A 75 9.41 -1.40 11.19
CA GLU A 75 10.08 -0.17 11.66
C GLU A 75 9.78 1.04 10.77
N VAL A 76 9.81 0.85 9.46
CA VAL A 76 9.50 1.90 8.47
C VAL A 76 8.05 2.37 8.61
N LEU A 77 7.11 1.45 8.78
CA LEU A 77 5.70 1.79 8.98
C LEU A 77 5.49 2.55 10.29
N GLU A 78 6.21 2.22 11.36
CA GLU A 78 6.16 2.99 12.60
C GLU A 78 6.69 4.43 12.43
N LEU A 79 7.77 4.61 11.67
CA LEU A 79 8.25 5.96 11.31
C LEU A 79 7.22 6.74 10.48
N ALA A 80 6.65 6.10 9.46
CA ALA A 80 5.62 6.70 8.63
C ALA A 80 4.39 7.11 9.47
N ARG A 81 3.95 6.23 10.37
CA ARG A 81 2.84 6.49 11.29
C ARG A 81 3.14 7.65 12.24
N ALA A 82 4.37 7.74 12.77
CA ALA A 82 4.80 8.84 13.63
C ALA A 82 4.80 10.19 12.90
N ALA A 83 5.03 10.19 11.58
CA ALA A 83 4.91 11.38 10.72
C ALA A 83 3.47 11.69 10.27
N GLY A 84 2.48 10.91 10.72
CA GLY A 84 1.06 11.12 10.38
C GLY A 84 0.60 10.45 9.08
N CYS A 85 1.39 9.54 8.50
CA CYS A 85 0.94 8.75 7.36
C CYS A 85 -0.14 7.74 7.79
N PRO A 86 -1.20 7.55 6.97
CA PRO A 86 -2.26 6.58 7.25
C PRO A 86 -1.82 5.15 6.88
N VAL A 87 -0.85 4.61 7.60
CA VAL A 87 -0.32 3.26 7.41
C VAL A 87 -0.77 2.30 8.51
N PRO A 88 -0.91 1.00 8.24
CA PRO A 88 -1.19 0.02 9.26
C PRO A 88 0.03 -0.17 10.17
N ARG A 89 -0.22 -0.53 11.42
CA ARG A 89 0.80 -1.08 12.29
C ARG A 89 1.00 -2.56 12.00
N HIS A 90 2.23 -2.99 11.72
CA HIS A 90 2.58 -4.41 11.78
C HIS A 90 2.71 -4.80 13.25
N GLU A 91 1.72 -5.53 13.77
CA GLU A 91 1.69 -5.92 15.17
C GLU A 91 2.66 -7.08 15.43
N GLN A 92 2.68 -8.05 14.52
CA GLN A 92 3.50 -9.25 14.64
C GLN A 92 3.95 -9.74 13.27
N THR A 93 5.17 -10.27 13.22
CA THR A 93 5.73 -10.97 12.07
C THR A 93 6.12 -12.37 12.54
N VAL A 94 5.74 -13.40 11.79
CA VAL A 94 5.92 -14.80 12.19
C VAL A 94 6.48 -15.60 11.04
N GLN A 95 7.66 -16.21 11.23
CA GLN A 95 8.20 -17.21 10.32
C GLN A 95 7.36 -18.49 10.43
N LEU A 96 6.80 -18.95 9.31
CA LEU A 96 6.00 -20.18 9.22
C LEU A 96 6.88 -21.40 8.90
N ALA A 97 6.34 -22.60 9.09
CA ALA A 97 7.05 -23.87 8.88
C ALA A 97 7.39 -24.13 7.41
N ASP A 98 6.58 -23.60 6.50
CA ASP A 98 6.77 -23.70 5.05
C ASP A 98 7.75 -22.65 4.49
N GLY A 99 8.43 -21.90 5.36
CA GLY A 99 9.45 -20.91 4.99
C GLY A 99 8.88 -19.53 4.64
N TYR A 100 7.56 -19.36 4.54
CA TYR A 100 6.95 -18.05 4.35
C TYR A 100 6.92 -17.24 5.64
N VAL A 101 6.66 -15.95 5.50
CA VAL A 101 6.40 -15.06 6.63
C VAL A 101 4.94 -14.65 6.63
N ALA A 102 4.28 -14.82 7.78
CA ALA A 102 2.98 -14.22 8.05
C ALA A 102 3.15 -12.86 8.73
N VAL A 103 2.36 -11.89 8.30
CA VAL A 103 2.30 -10.55 8.91
C VAL A 103 0.90 -10.35 9.47
N VAL A 104 0.82 -10.13 10.79
CA VAL A 104 -0.39 -9.69 11.48
C VAL A 104 -0.32 -8.18 11.60
N GLN A 105 -1.27 -7.48 11.00
CA GLN A 105 -1.29 -6.03 10.95
C GLN A 105 -2.64 -5.46 11.36
N GLN A 106 -2.62 -4.25 11.89
CA GLN A 106 -3.82 -3.48 12.22
C GLN A 106 -4.73 -3.40 10.99
N ARG A 107 -6.02 -3.72 11.18
CA ARG A 107 -7.04 -3.46 10.17
C ARG A 107 -7.38 -1.97 10.19
N LEU A 108 -6.97 -1.25 9.14
CA LEU A 108 -7.40 0.15 8.97
C LEU A 108 -8.87 0.22 8.54
N PRO A 109 -9.61 1.25 9.00
CA PRO A 109 -10.94 1.52 8.48
C PRO A 109 -10.83 1.94 7.01
N GLY A 110 -11.62 1.33 6.14
CA GLY A 110 -11.62 1.67 4.73
C GLY A 110 -12.37 0.65 3.89
N ARG A 111 -12.60 1.02 2.64
CA ARG A 111 -13.10 0.13 1.60
C ARG A 111 -12.41 0.46 0.29
N ARG A 112 -12.29 -0.52 -0.60
CA ARG A 112 -11.83 -0.29 -1.97
C ARG A 112 -12.76 0.75 -2.63
N PRO A 113 -12.22 1.79 -3.31
CA PRO A 113 -13.04 2.72 -4.07
C PRO A 113 -13.79 1.97 -5.18
N GLY A 114 -15.11 2.12 -5.25
CA GLY A 114 -15.90 1.53 -6.34
C GLY A 114 -15.71 2.22 -7.69
N ARG A 115 -15.20 3.46 -7.67
CA ARG A 115 -14.83 4.25 -8.85
C ARG A 115 -13.67 5.17 -8.48
N VAL A 116 -12.75 5.37 -9.42
CA VAL A 116 -11.70 6.38 -9.31
C VAL A 116 -12.17 7.65 -10.00
N ASP A 117 -12.25 8.74 -9.25
CA ASP A 117 -12.56 10.09 -9.73
C ASP A 117 -11.44 11.07 -9.36
N ALA A 118 -11.58 12.34 -9.76
CA ALA A 118 -10.57 13.36 -9.48
C ALA A 118 -10.27 13.50 -7.97
N ALA A 119 -11.31 13.48 -7.13
CA ALA A 119 -11.14 13.55 -5.67
C ALA A 119 -10.35 12.36 -5.11
N THR A 120 -10.58 11.16 -5.66
CA THR A 120 -9.81 9.95 -5.31
C THR A 120 -8.35 10.11 -5.70
N ILE A 121 -8.08 10.63 -6.91
CA ILE A 121 -6.71 10.90 -7.36
C ILE A 121 -6.02 11.93 -6.47
N ASP A 122 -6.69 13.04 -6.14
CA ASP A 122 -6.15 14.07 -5.25
C ASP A 122 -5.81 13.50 -3.87
N ALA A 123 -6.66 12.62 -3.34
CA ALA A 123 -6.40 11.92 -2.09
C ALA A 123 -5.20 10.97 -2.17
N MET A 124 -5.01 10.27 -3.29
CA MET A 124 -3.84 9.40 -3.51
C MET A 124 -2.55 10.22 -3.62
N VAL A 125 -2.59 11.37 -4.31
CA VAL A 125 -1.43 12.28 -4.40
C VAL A 125 -1.09 12.85 -3.02
N ALA A 126 -2.09 13.36 -2.29
CA ALA A 126 -1.90 13.88 -0.94
C ALA A 126 -1.37 12.82 0.03
N ALA A 127 -1.77 11.55 -0.13
CA ALA A 127 -1.21 10.44 0.63
C ALA A 127 0.27 10.22 0.30
N ASN A 128 0.64 10.19 -0.99
CA ASN A 128 2.02 10.02 -1.43
C ASN A 128 2.94 11.17 -0.99
N ASP A 129 2.46 12.42 -1.03
CA ASP A 129 3.22 13.58 -0.60
C ASP A 129 3.60 13.49 0.90
N ARG A 130 2.82 12.80 1.73
CA ARG A 130 3.17 12.56 3.15
C ARG A 130 4.35 11.60 3.34
N PHE A 131 4.59 10.70 2.38
CA PHE A 131 5.74 9.79 2.41
C PHE A 131 7.02 10.43 1.86
N ALA A 132 6.90 11.57 1.16
CA ALA A 132 8.03 12.19 0.48
C ALA A 132 9.14 12.56 1.47
N GLY A 133 10.34 12.06 1.22
CA GLY A 133 11.52 12.35 2.04
C GLY A 133 11.56 11.66 3.40
N LEU A 134 10.56 10.85 3.77
CA LEU A 134 10.46 10.25 5.10
C LEU A 134 11.64 9.33 5.46
N LEU A 135 12.26 8.74 4.45
CA LEU A 135 13.40 7.83 4.58
C LEU A 135 14.72 8.44 4.08
N ALA A 136 14.77 9.77 3.89
CA ALA A 136 15.96 10.44 3.36
C ALA A 136 17.22 10.18 4.22
N ASP A 137 17.04 10.04 5.54
CA ASP A 137 18.13 9.80 6.49
C ASP A 137 18.35 8.31 6.83
N ARG A 138 17.65 7.38 6.15
CA ARG A 138 17.72 5.93 6.38
C ARG A 138 18.44 5.20 5.25
N ALA A 139 19.76 5.39 5.17
CA ALA A 139 20.61 4.76 4.15
C ALA A 139 20.67 3.22 4.25
N ASP A 140 20.24 2.66 5.37
CA ASP A 140 20.11 1.21 5.61
C ASP A 140 18.88 0.58 4.93
N ILE A 141 17.92 1.40 4.49
CA ILE A 141 16.73 0.91 3.78
C ILE A 141 17.05 0.85 2.28
N PRO A 142 16.95 -0.34 1.65
CA PRO A 142 17.17 -0.43 0.22
C PRO A 142 16.09 0.37 -0.52
N GLY A 143 16.53 1.18 -1.49
CA GLY A 143 15.61 1.78 -2.43
C GLY A 143 14.81 0.69 -3.17
N PRO A 144 13.59 1.00 -3.66
CA PRO A 144 12.83 0.05 -4.45
C PRO A 144 13.71 -0.46 -5.60
N SER A 145 13.69 -1.77 -5.86
CA SER A 145 14.34 -2.33 -7.04
C SER A 145 13.84 -1.53 -8.23
N ALA A 146 14.75 -0.80 -8.89
CA ALA A 146 14.36 0.08 -9.98
C ALA A 146 13.49 -0.73 -10.94
N PHE A 147 12.26 -0.28 -11.18
CA PHE A 147 11.50 -0.74 -12.33
C PHE A 147 12.46 -0.68 -13.52
N ALA A 148 12.56 -1.77 -14.29
CA ALA A 148 13.47 -1.86 -15.43
C ALA A 148 13.51 -0.50 -16.14
N SER A 149 14.70 0.10 -16.23
CA SER A 149 14.85 1.46 -16.77
C SER A 149 14.06 1.52 -18.07
N THR A 150 13.15 2.49 -18.16
CA THR A 150 12.28 2.76 -19.32
C THR A 150 13.10 3.00 -20.59
N ARG A 151 13.58 1.90 -21.18
CA ARG A 151 13.99 1.76 -22.58
C ARG A 151 13.21 0.65 -23.28
N ALA A 152 12.18 0.11 -22.63
CA ALA A 152 11.15 -0.67 -23.29
C ALA A 152 9.83 0.12 -23.20
N ASN A 153 9.36 0.54 -24.36
CA ASN A 153 8.17 1.36 -24.57
C ASN A 153 6.95 0.64 -24.01
N GLY A 154 6.21 1.30 -23.12
CA GLY A 154 4.97 0.73 -22.56
C GLY A 154 4.37 1.45 -21.36
N TRP A 155 4.80 2.67 -21.03
CA TRP A 155 4.22 3.48 -19.94
C TRP A 155 3.54 4.76 -20.45
N ASP A 156 2.92 4.69 -21.63
CA ASP A 156 1.95 5.70 -22.05
C ASP A 156 0.68 5.53 -21.19
N GLY A 157 0.56 6.33 -20.12
CA GLY A 157 -0.67 6.42 -19.33
C GLY A 157 -0.53 6.45 -17.80
N THR A 158 0.66 6.57 -17.22
CA THR A 158 0.79 6.72 -15.75
C THR A 158 1.00 8.16 -15.29
N LEU A 159 0.37 8.51 -14.17
CA LEU A 159 0.38 9.85 -13.55
C LEU A 159 1.79 10.39 -13.23
N GLY A 160 2.82 9.52 -13.19
CA GLY A 160 4.21 9.89 -12.93
C GLY A 160 4.84 10.81 -13.99
N THR A 161 4.26 10.91 -15.20
CA THR A 161 4.77 11.78 -16.27
C THR A 161 4.10 13.15 -16.32
N HIS A 162 3.05 13.41 -15.53
CA HIS A 162 2.33 14.69 -15.59
C HIS A 162 3.01 15.86 -14.84
N ARG A 163 4.00 15.61 -13.97
CA ARG A 163 4.78 16.71 -13.35
C ARG A 163 5.75 17.42 -14.31
N SER A 164 6.08 16.84 -15.48
CA SER A 164 6.95 17.49 -16.47
C SER A 164 6.22 18.32 -17.53
N ILE A 165 4.89 18.23 -17.61
CA ILE A 165 4.08 19.04 -18.54
C ILE A 165 3.67 20.37 -17.90
N ALA A 166 3.60 20.47 -16.57
CA ALA A 166 3.27 21.72 -15.88
C ALA A 166 4.36 22.82 -15.99
N ASN A 167 5.62 22.44 -16.28
CA ASN A 167 6.74 23.39 -16.45
C ASN A 167 7.11 23.67 -17.91
N ARG A 168 6.22 23.37 -18.87
CA ARG A 168 6.42 23.68 -20.29
C ARG A 168 5.25 24.45 -20.89
N PHE A 169 4.67 25.38 -20.12
CA PHE A 169 4.05 26.55 -20.73
C PHE A 169 5.14 27.60 -20.97
N PRO A 170 5.44 27.99 -22.22
CA PRO A 170 6.28 29.16 -22.45
C PRO A 170 5.55 30.37 -21.87
N ALA A 171 6.22 31.05 -20.93
CA ALA A 171 5.94 32.44 -20.61
C ALA A 171 6.16 33.28 -21.89
N ARG A 172 5.15 33.34 -22.76
CA ARG A 172 5.04 34.27 -23.91
C ARG A 172 3.65 34.15 -24.56
N ARG A 173 2.64 34.71 -23.89
CA ARG A 173 1.53 35.51 -24.46
C ARG A 173 0.48 35.77 -23.38
N VAL A 174 0.78 36.68 -22.45
CA VAL A 174 -0.23 37.46 -21.73
C VAL A 174 0.32 38.89 -21.54
N ASP A 175 0.84 39.47 -22.62
CA ASP A 175 1.25 40.88 -22.68
C ASP A 175 0.73 41.56 -23.97
N GLN A 176 -0.13 40.90 -24.75
CA GLN A 176 -0.72 41.48 -25.97
C GLN A 176 -2.23 41.77 -25.88
N ASP A 177 -2.92 41.35 -24.83
CA ASP A 177 -4.36 41.62 -24.66
C ASP A 177 -4.68 42.75 -23.65
N LEU A 178 -3.69 43.28 -22.93
CA LEU A 178 -3.86 44.49 -22.11
C LEU A 178 -3.59 45.78 -22.89
N ASP A 179 -2.81 45.71 -23.98
CA ASP A 179 -2.42 46.88 -24.80
C ASP A 179 -3.40 47.18 -25.96
N GLN A 180 -4.42 46.32 -26.14
CA GLN A 180 -5.54 46.52 -27.08
C GLN A 180 -6.85 46.95 -26.40
N ALA A 181 -6.95 46.83 -25.06
CA ALA A 181 -8.11 47.30 -24.31
C ALA A 181 -8.03 48.79 -23.92
N GLU A 182 -6.84 49.40 -23.90
CA GLU A 182 -6.66 50.83 -23.58
C GLU A 182 -6.69 51.77 -24.81
N ARG A 183 -6.80 51.25 -26.04
CA ARG A 183 -6.89 52.06 -27.27
C ARG A 183 -8.31 52.31 -27.80
N HIS A 184 -9.34 51.98 -27.01
CA HIS A 184 -10.75 52.27 -27.34
C HIS A 184 -11.51 53.06 -26.26
N LEU A 185 -10.81 53.69 -25.32
CA LEU A 185 -11.40 54.59 -24.31
C LEU A 185 -10.68 55.94 -24.20
N THR A 186 -10.33 56.55 -25.34
CA THR A 186 -10.02 57.99 -25.39
C THR A 186 -10.82 58.65 -26.50
#